data_AF-L1LA19-F1
#
_entry.id   AF-L1LA19-F1
#
_cell.length_a   1.000
_cell.length_b   1.000
_cell.length_c   1.000
_cell.angle_alpha   90.00
_cell.angle_beta   90.00
_cell.angle_gamma   90.00
#
_symmetry.space_group_name_H-M   'P 1'
#
loop_
_entity.id
_entity.type
_entity.pdbx_description
1 polymer ?
#
loop_
_entity_poly.entity_id
_entity_poly.type
_entity_poly.pdbx_seq_one_letter_code
_entity_poly.pdbx_strand_id
1 'polypeptide(L)'
;MNARPSILLSGADGVCRQGDVGRYKAEVSLEVLKEAFGGLSAGSKWFSIIIHVTPFSFTCKVEDLALEELRGYDVFLCAVDSVETRRWVNAAVFQLSEFDGLERLLIDGGSQNLYGHVRIVRPGKTSCIECSLSLFTTLETAACSLVGAPKTPEDCIQYAIQVTWEEHNPDTYPDVRFPDVLEWLYKASLERAKSFGIDGVTRNLVDVIASNTIPNLSTTNSIIASLMVNVLSEEPVKKNNFYFYTGDGETSLSAFSLEADPVGAFMPEMNI
;
A
#
# COMPACT_ATOMS: atom_id res chain seq x y z
N MET A 1 -13.18 0.09 32.05
CA MET A 1 -11.84 -0.53 31.91
C MET A 1 -11.01 0.43 31.09
N ASN A 2 -9.88 0.88 31.60
CA ASN A 2 -8.99 1.79 30.87
C ASN A 2 -8.31 0.98 29.74
N ALA A 3 -8.95 0.90 28.58
CA ALA A 3 -8.28 0.43 27.37
C ALA A 3 -7.08 1.36 27.13
N ARG A 4 -5.89 0.77 27.09
CA ARG A 4 -4.67 1.49 26.72
C ARG A 4 -4.68 1.58 25.20
N PRO A 5 -4.44 2.76 24.60
CA PRO A 5 -4.40 2.87 23.15
C PRO A 5 -3.37 1.92 22.57
N SER A 6 -3.83 1.08 21.65
CA SER A 6 -3.07 0.04 20.96
C SER A 6 -3.07 0.32 19.47
N ILE A 7 -1.90 0.17 18.84
CA ILE A 7 -1.66 0.55 17.45
C ILE A 7 -1.22 -0.69 16.68
N LEU A 8 -1.88 -0.97 15.56
CA LEU A 8 -1.44 -1.93 14.57
C LEU A 8 -0.75 -1.21 13.40
N LEU A 9 0.42 -1.69 12.99
CA LEU A 9 1.17 -1.18 11.83
C LEU A 9 1.26 -2.26 10.75
N SER A 10 1.01 -1.89 9.49
CA SER A 10 1.28 -2.75 8.33
C SER A 10 2.19 -2.04 7.31
N GLY A 11 3.15 -2.78 6.72
CA GLY A 11 4.20 -2.24 5.86
C GLY A 11 5.53 -2.01 6.61
N ALA A 12 6.66 -2.44 6.03
CA ALA A 12 7.95 -2.54 6.75
C ALA A 12 9.19 -2.24 5.88
N ASP A 13 9.02 -1.47 4.81
CA ASP A 13 10.10 -1.22 3.85
C ASP A 13 11.07 -0.15 4.36
N GLY A 14 12.38 -0.43 4.30
CA GLY A 14 13.45 0.53 4.62
C GLY A 14 14.31 0.21 5.84
N VAL A 15 13.98 -0.85 6.60
CA VAL A 15 14.70 -1.24 7.83
C VAL A 15 15.64 -2.44 7.63
N CYS A 16 15.41 -3.22 6.57
CA CYS A 16 16.17 -4.44 6.28
C CYS A 16 17.56 -4.14 5.71
N ARG A 17 18.57 -4.90 6.15
CA ARG A 17 19.96 -4.82 5.69
C ARG A 17 20.27 -5.96 4.72
N GLN A 18 21.43 -5.92 4.06
CA GLN A 18 21.83 -6.98 3.12
C GLN A 18 21.88 -8.38 3.77
N GLY A 19 22.21 -8.46 5.07
CA GLY A 19 22.21 -9.72 5.81
C GLY A 19 20.82 -10.26 6.15
N ASP A 20 19.76 -9.48 5.96
CA ASP A 20 18.38 -9.86 6.29
C ASP A 20 17.63 -10.49 5.10
N VAL A 21 18.28 -10.61 3.93
CA VAL A 21 17.66 -11.18 2.73
C VAL A 21 17.17 -12.60 3.00
N GLY A 22 15.88 -12.84 2.74
CA GLY A 22 15.21 -14.12 2.97
C GLY A 22 14.50 -14.22 4.33
N ARG A 23 14.67 -13.25 5.24
CA ARG A 23 13.93 -13.17 6.50
C ARG A 23 12.59 -12.47 6.31
N TYR A 24 11.66 -12.70 7.24
CA TYR A 24 10.40 -11.95 7.27
C TYR A 24 10.65 -10.48 7.67
N LYS A 25 10.18 -9.55 6.84
CA LYS A 25 10.33 -8.10 7.10
C LYS A 25 9.80 -7.70 8.48
N ALA A 26 8.67 -8.28 8.90
CA ALA A 26 8.03 -7.95 10.16
C ALA A 26 8.89 -8.32 11.39
N GLU A 27 9.61 -9.44 11.35
CA GLU A 27 10.53 -9.85 12.42
C GLU A 27 11.75 -8.92 12.49
N VAL A 28 12.34 -8.62 11.33
CA VAL A 28 13.50 -7.71 11.22
C VAL A 28 13.14 -6.31 11.71
N SER A 29 11.97 -5.79 11.35
CA SER A 29 11.47 -4.51 11.84
C SER A 29 11.26 -4.51 13.35
N LEU A 30 10.73 -5.61 13.91
CA LEU A 30 10.55 -5.75 15.34
C LEU A 30 11.90 -5.75 16.09
N GLU A 31 12.92 -6.43 15.56
CA GLU A 31 14.27 -6.42 16.11
C GLU A 31 14.86 -5.01 16.14
N VAL A 32 14.81 -4.29 15.01
CA VAL A 32 15.32 -2.92 14.95
C VAL A 32 14.56 -1.98 15.87
N LEU A 33 13.23 -2.15 15.99
CA LEU A 33 12.42 -1.38 16.92
C LEU A 33 12.84 -1.63 18.37
N LYS A 34 13.05 -2.90 18.76
CA LYS A 34 13.54 -3.28 20.09
C LYS A 34 14.94 -2.75 20.37
N GLU A 35 15.85 -2.77 19.40
CA GLU A 35 17.18 -2.17 19.52
C GLU A 35 17.10 -0.65 19.74
N ALA A 36 16.28 0.04 18.93
CA ALA A 36 16.08 1.48 19.03
C ALA A 36 15.51 1.88 20.40
N PHE A 37 14.54 1.12 20.92
CA PHE A 37 13.98 1.36 22.25
C PHE A 37 14.90 0.91 23.39
N GLY A 38 15.67 -0.17 23.21
CA GLY A 38 16.64 -0.67 24.19
C GLY A 38 17.83 0.28 24.41
N GLY A 39 18.14 1.13 23.43
CA GLY A 39 19.15 2.19 23.54
C GLY A 39 18.70 3.43 24.35
N LEU A 40 17.41 3.54 24.70
CA LEU A 40 16.91 4.61 25.57
C LEU A 40 17.19 4.23 27.03
N SER A 41 18.38 4.58 27.53
CA SER A 41 18.76 4.31 28.92
C SER A 41 17.78 4.93 29.92
N ALA A 42 17.56 4.22 31.03
CA ALA A 42 16.86 4.72 32.21
C ALA A 42 17.50 6.03 32.70
N GLY A 43 16.82 7.16 32.50
CA GLY A 43 17.32 8.50 32.81
C GLY A 43 17.20 9.51 31.67
N SER A 44 16.91 9.06 30.44
CA SER A 44 16.51 9.96 29.37
C SER A 44 15.11 10.54 29.64
N LYS A 45 14.87 11.83 29.37
CA LYS A 45 13.56 12.50 29.50
C LYS A 45 12.42 11.78 28.74
N TRP A 46 12.82 11.00 27.73
CA TRP A 46 11.95 10.16 26.90
C TRP A 46 11.57 8.84 27.58
N PHE A 47 12.32 8.37 28.58
CA PHE A 47 12.10 7.11 29.30
C PHE A 47 10.80 7.10 30.11
N SER A 48 10.40 8.24 30.68
CA SER A 48 9.15 8.40 31.43
C SER A 48 7.91 8.54 30.54
N ILE A 49 8.09 8.71 29.22
CA ILE A 49 7.03 8.69 28.19
C ILE A 49 6.94 7.30 27.51
N ILE A 50 7.80 6.34 27.88
CA ILE A 50 7.71 4.95 27.44
C ILE A 50 6.53 4.29 28.17
N ILE A 51 5.34 4.64 27.69
CA ILE A 51 4.12 3.86 27.75
C ILE A 51 4.48 2.40 27.46
N HIS A 52 3.81 1.46 28.12
CA HIS A 52 3.97 0.02 27.92
C HIS A 52 3.76 -0.40 26.45
N VAL A 53 4.76 -0.21 25.59
CA VAL A 53 4.78 -0.73 24.23
C VAL A 53 5.25 -2.17 24.34
N THR A 54 4.36 -3.11 24.04
CA THR A 54 4.72 -4.53 23.90
C THR A 54 4.73 -4.84 22.42
N PRO A 55 5.86 -4.64 21.72
CA PRO A 55 5.89 -4.80 20.29
C PRO A 55 5.94 -6.29 19.94
N PHE A 56 5.12 -6.69 18.97
CA PHE A 56 5.10 -8.02 18.38
C PHE A 56 4.82 -7.89 16.88
N SER A 57 5.04 -8.96 16.14
CA SER A 57 4.96 -8.99 14.69
C SER A 57 4.18 -10.21 14.22
N PHE A 58 3.38 -10.03 13.18
CA PHE A 58 2.80 -11.12 12.41
C PHE A 58 3.61 -11.32 11.12
N THR A 59 3.82 -12.57 10.71
CA THR A 59 4.56 -12.94 9.49
C THR A 59 3.66 -13.51 8.39
N CYS A 60 2.35 -13.38 8.55
CA CYS A 60 1.32 -13.76 7.59
C CYS A 60 0.78 -12.52 6.85
N LYS A 61 -0.10 -12.76 5.87
CA LYS A 61 -0.90 -11.69 5.29
C LYS A 61 -1.89 -11.18 6.35
N VAL A 62 -2.29 -9.91 6.27
CA VAL A 62 -3.22 -9.35 7.26
C VAL A 62 -4.60 -9.99 7.12
N GLU A 63 -4.94 -10.42 5.90
CA GLU A 63 -6.17 -11.13 5.54
C GLU A 63 -6.27 -12.53 6.18
N ASP A 64 -5.14 -13.11 6.59
CA ASP A 64 -5.10 -14.41 7.28
C ASP A 64 -5.36 -14.27 8.80
N LEU A 65 -5.42 -13.04 9.32
CA LEU A 65 -5.66 -12.79 10.75
C LEU A 65 -7.16 -12.82 11.05
N ALA A 66 -7.52 -13.54 12.11
CA ALA A 66 -8.90 -13.50 12.62
C ALA A 66 -9.22 -12.12 13.18
N LEU A 67 -10.45 -11.65 12.98
CA LEU A 67 -10.91 -10.35 13.50
C LEU A 67 -10.73 -10.21 15.02
N GLU A 68 -10.87 -11.30 15.79
CA GLU A 68 -10.65 -11.26 17.24
C GLU A 68 -9.21 -10.87 17.62
N GLU A 69 -8.21 -11.24 16.82
CA GLU A 69 -6.82 -10.81 17.02
C GLU A 69 -6.65 -9.30 16.80
N LEU A 70 -7.47 -8.73 15.91
CA LEU A 70 -7.47 -7.30 15.58
C LEU A 70 -8.35 -6.46 16.52
N ARG A 71 -9.23 -7.11 17.29
CA ARG A 71 -10.19 -6.43 18.16
C ARG A 71 -9.53 -5.56 19.21
N GLY A 72 -8.36 -5.98 19.70
CA GLY A 72 -7.62 -5.30 20.75
C GLY A 72 -6.99 -3.97 20.34
N TYR A 73 -7.10 -3.55 19.07
CA TYR A 73 -6.51 -2.31 18.54
C TYR A 73 -7.53 -1.18 18.37
N ASP A 74 -7.18 0.02 18.86
CA ASP A 74 -7.98 1.25 18.70
C ASP A 74 -7.58 2.02 17.43
N VAL A 75 -6.30 1.92 17.02
CA VAL A 75 -5.73 2.65 15.90
C VAL A 75 -5.01 1.71 14.94
N PHE A 76 -5.28 1.87 13.65
CA PHE A 76 -4.71 1.10 12.55
C PHE A 76 -3.94 2.05 11.64
N LEU A 77 -2.62 1.89 11.52
CA LEU A 77 -1.82 2.57 10.51
C LEU A 77 -1.58 1.59 9.36
N CYS A 78 -2.21 1.86 8.22
CA CYS A 78 -2.13 1.01 7.04
C CYS A 78 -1.20 1.62 6.00
N ALA A 79 -0.13 0.92 5.62
CA ALA A 79 0.79 1.32 4.56
C ALA A 79 1.12 0.12 3.63
N VAL A 80 0.08 -0.65 3.29
CA VAL A 80 0.18 -1.77 2.35
C VAL A 80 0.21 -1.28 0.90
N ASP A 81 0.74 -2.11 0.01
CA ASP A 81 0.96 -1.80 -1.40
C ASP A 81 -0.22 -2.18 -2.32
N SER A 82 -1.16 -2.98 -1.84
CA SER A 82 -2.31 -3.44 -2.63
C SER A 82 -3.62 -2.71 -2.23
N VAL A 83 -4.44 -2.40 -3.24
CA VAL A 83 -5.78 -1.83 -3.02
C VAL A 83 -6.68 -2.85 -2.33
N GLU A 84 -6.58 -4.13 -2.69
CA GLU A 84 -7.36 -5.22 -2.09
C GLU A 84 -7.14 -5.32 -0.57
N THR A 85 -5.89 -5.32 -0.13
CA THR A 85 -5.53 -5.36 1.29
C THR A 85 -5.99 -4.09 2.01
N ARG A 86 -5.90 -2.91 1.38
CA ARG A 86 -6.47 -1.67 1.93
C ARG A 86 -7.96 -1.81 2.17
N ARG A 87 -8.71 -2.33 1.20
CA ARG A 87 -10.16 -2.57 1.33
C ARG A 87 -10.46 -3.58 2.44
N TRP A 88 -9.64 -4.61 2.59
CA TRP A 88 -9.79 -5.62 3.65
C TRP A 88 -9.62 -5.00 5.04
N VAL A 89 -8.54 -4.24 5.25
CA VAL A 89 -8.32 -3.54 6.53
C VAL A 89 -9.45 -2.54 6.81
N ASN A 90 -9.94 -1.84 5.78
CA ASN A 90 -11.11 -0.98 5.89
C ASN A 90 -12.35 -1.77 6.38
N ALA A 91 -12.67 -2.91 5.77
CA ALA A 91 -13.78 -3.75 6.20
C ALA A 91 -13.62 -4.26 7.64
N ALA A 92 -12.43 -4.74 8.00
CA ALA A 92 -12.14 -5.23 9.34
C ALA A 92 -12.37 -4.16 10.42
N VAL A 93 -11.89 -2.93 10.18
CA VAL A 93 -12.06 -1.81 11.12
C VAL A 93 -13.54 -1.45 11.29
N PHE A 94 -14.33 -1.46 10.22
CA PHE A 94 -15.77 -1.22 10.28
C PHE A 94 -16.51 -2.30 11.07
N GLN A 95 -16.28 -3.58 10.74
CA GLN A 95 -16.94 -4.70 11.42
C GLN A 95 -16.60 -4.75 12.91
N LEU A 96 -15.34 -4.48 13.28
CA LEU A 96 -14.94 -4.41 14.68
C LEU A 96 -15.63 -3.26 15.41
N SER A 97 -15.67 -2.06 14.81
CA SER A 97 -16.37 -0.90 15.38
C SER A 97 -17.87 -1.12 15.52
N GLU A 98 -18.50 -1.84 14.60
CA GLU A 98 -19.92 -2.20 14.71
C GLU A 98 -20.14 -3.25 15.81
N PHE A 99 -19.28 -4.26 15.87
CA PHE A 99 -19.42 -5.40 16.78
C PHE A 99 -19.38 -5.02 18.26
N ASP A 100 -18.45 -4.14 18.67
CA ASP A 100 -18.30 -3.72 20.07
C ASP A 100 -18.65 -2.26 20.35
N GLY A 101 -19.00 -1.48 19.33
CA GLY A 101 -19.38 -0.07 19.45
C GLY A 101 -18.22 0.87 19.78
N LEU A 102 -16.97 0.41 19.70
CA LEU A 102 -15.78 1.24 19.97
C LEU A 102 -15.39 2.04 18.72
N GLU A 103 -15.02 3.31 18.95
CA GLU A 103 -14.49 4.16 17.90
C GLU A 103 -13.06 3.74 17.55
N ARG A 104 -12.88 3.17 16.35
CA ARG A 104 -11.57 2.85 15.79
C ARG A 104 -11.15 3.88 14.75
N LEU A 105 -9.85 4.11 14.67
CA LEU A 105 -9.24 5.03 13.72
C LEU A 105 -8.37 4.26 12.73
N LEU A 106 -8.63 4.41 11.44
CA LEU A 106 -7.77 3.91 10.39
C LEU A 106 -7.07 5.09 9.70
N ILE A 107 -5.75 5.09 9.71
CA ILE A 107 -4.91 6.04 8.97
C ILE A 107 -4.26 5.25 7.83
N ASP A 108 -4.71 5.47 6.61
CA ASP A 108 -4.16 4.85 5.39
C ASP A 108 -3.14 5.79 4.75
N GLY A 109 -1.97 5.25 4.42
CA GLY A 109 -0.90 5.94 3.74
C GLY A 109 -0.53 5.24 2.44
N GLY A 110 -0.27 6.03 1.40
CA GLY A 110 0.26 5.52 0.14
C GLY A 110 1.29 6.46 -0.45
N SER A 111 2.25 5.89 -1.17
CA SER A 111 3.26 6.63 -1.91
C SER A 111 3.45 5.99 -3.29
N GLN A 112 3.70 6.84 -4.28
CA GLN A 112 4.03 6.44 -5.63
C GLN A 112 4.91 7.54 -6.23
N ASN A 113 6.15 7.22 -6.58
CA ASN A 113 7.12 8.20 -7.07
C ASN A 113 7.27 9.39 -6.09
N LEU A 114 7.04 10.60 -6.59
CA LEU A 114 7.09 11.86 -5.84
C LEU A 114 5.72 12.25 -5.27
N TYR A 115 4.72 11.38 -5.34
CA TYR A 115 3.39 11.64 -4.81
C TYR A 115 3.09 10.73 -3.63
N GLY A 116 2.18 11.16 -2.77
CA GLY A 116 1.62 10.29 -1.76
C GLY A 116 0.39 10.89 -1.08
N HIS A 117 -0.28 10.08 -0.28
CA HIS A 117 -1.47 10.49 0.43
C HIS A 117 -1.49 9.97 1.86
N VAL A 118 -2.25 10.65 2.71
CA VAL A 118 -2.68 10.17 4.02
C VAL A 118 -4.17 10.37 4.16
N ARG A 119 -4.90 9.31 4.50
CA ARG A 119 -6.35 9.31 4.68
C ARG A 119 -6.69 8.93 6.11
N ILE A 120 -7.67 9.62 6.70
CA ILE A 120 -8.16 9.39 8.05
C ILE A 120 -9.59 8.86 7.96
N VAL A 121 -9.76 7.58 8.27
CA VAL A 121 -11.04 6.87 8.24
C VAL A 121 -11.54 6.65 9.65
N ARG A 122 -12.75 7.13 9.90
CA ARG A 122 -13.56 6.86 11.08
C ARG A 122 -14.85 6.20 10.62
N PRO A 123 -15.11 4.94 10.97
CA PRO A 123 -16.31 4.22 10.56
C PRO A 123 -17.58 5.04 10.80
N GLY A 124 -18.40 5.19 9.76
CA GLY A 124 -19.66 5.96 9.80
C GLY A 124 -19.53 7.48 9.99
N LYS A 125 -18.32 8.05 10.08
CA LYS A 125 -18.10 9.49 10.31
C LYS A 125 -17.35 10.20 9.20
N THR A 126 -16.35 9.56 8.59
CA THR A 126 -15.55 10.16 7.50
C THR A 126 -15.56 9.27 6.26
N SER A 127 -15.14 9.83 5.12
CA SER A 127 -14.96 9.08 3.87
C SER A 127 -13.99 7.91 4.08
N CYS A 128 -14.42 6.70 3.71
CA CYS A 128 -13.64 5.47 3.86
C CYS A 128 -12.91 5.09 2.57
N ILE A 129 -12.27 3.93 2.53
CA ILE A 129 -11.60 3.44 1.31
C ILE A 129 -12.59 3.20 0.17
N GLU A 130 -13.75 2.59 0.44
CA GLU A 130 -14.79 2.35 -0.57
C GLU A 130 -15.39 3.65 -1.12
N CYS A 131 -15.61 4.67 -0.27
CA CYS A 131 -16.20 5.96 -0.68
C CYS A 131 -15.41 6.67 -1.78
N SER A 132 -14.13 6.33 -1.94
CA SER A 132 -13.23 6.96 -2.90
C SER A 132 -12.39 5.92 -3.64
N LEU A 133 -12.95 4.72 -3.84
CA LEU A 133 -12.28 3.63 -4.54
C LEU A 133 -11.92 4.04 -5.99
N SER A 134 -12.74 4.89 -6.60
CA SER A 134 -12.50 5.44 -7.94
C SER A 134 -11.27 6.36 -8.04
N LEU A 135 -10.71 6.82 -6.92
CA LEU A 135 -9.46 7.58 -6.91
C LEU A 135 -8.22 6.70 -7.04
N PHE A 136 -8.34 5.38 -6.79
CA PHE A 136 -7.26 4.46 -7.07
C PHE A 136 -7.20 4.22 -8.58
N THR A 137 -6.06 4.55 -9.20
CA THR A 137 -5.84 4.28 -10.62
C THR A 137 -5.75 2.77 -10.84
N THR A 138 -6.73 2.19 -11.51
CA THR A 138 -6.57 0.86 -12.11
C THR A 138 -5.70 1.03 -13.35
N LEU A 139 -4.48 0.47 -13.34
CA LEU A 139 -3.66 0.29 -14.54
C LEU A 139 -4.26 -0.78 -15.47
N GLU A 140 -5.58 -0.81 -15.61
CA GLU A 140 -6.24 -1.64 -16.60
C GLU A 140 -6.19 -0.87 -17.90
N THR A 141 -5.17 -1.16 -18.71
CA THR A 141 -5.24 -0.92 -20.15
C THR A 141 -6.52 -1.56 -20.65
N ALA A 142 -7.50 -0.75 -21.07
CA ALA A 142 -8.79 -1.25 -21.54
C ALA A 142 -8.58 -2.36 -22.58
N ALA A 143 -9.28 -3.50 -22.44
CA ALA A 143 -9.09 -4.69 -23.27
C ALA A 143 -9.15 -4.42 -24.79
N CYS A 144 -9.94 -3.43 -25.22
CA CYS A 144 -10.01 -2.98 -26.62
C CYS A 144 -8.68 -2.42 -27.16
N SER A 145 -7.87 -1.78 -26.31
CA SER A 145 -6.57 -1.22 -26.71
C SER A 145 -5.50 -2.30 -26.89
N LEU A 146 -5.61 -3.43 -26.18
CA LEU A 146 -4.66 -4.55 -26.28
C LEU A 146 -4.87 -5.34 -27.57
N VAL A 147 -6.12 -5.71 -27.87
CA VAL A 147 -6.44 -6.52 -29.06
C VAL A 147 -6.34 -5.71 -30.36
N GLY A 148 -6.44 -4.38 -30.27
CA GLY A 148 -6.28 -3.45 -31.38
C GLY A 148 -4.85 -3.38 -31.95
N ALA A 149 -4.67 -2.51 -32.95
CA ALA A 149 -3.35 -2.22 -33.49
C ALA A 149 -2.53 -1.41 -32.46
N PRO A 150 -1.38 -1.92 -31.99
CA PRO A 150 -0.50 -1.17 -31.09
C PRO A 150 0.03 0.09 -31.77
N LYS A 151 0.32 1.13 -30.99
CA LYS A 151 0.89 2.40 -31.47
C LYS A 151 2.29 2.65 -30.93
N THR A 152 2.61 2.11 -29.76
CA THR A 152 3.89 2.32 -29.08
C THR A 152 4.56 0.98 -28.74
N PRO A 153 5.88 0.96 -28.46
CA PRO A 153 6.55 -0.26 -27.98
C PRO A 153 5.94 -0.76 -26.66
N GLU A 154 5.45 0.13 -25.79
CA GLU A 154 4.77 -0.21 -24.54
C GLU A 154 3.48 -1.00 -24.79
N ASP A 155 2.68 -0.63 -25.80
CA ASP A 155 1.48 -1.38 -26.19
C ASP A 155 1.83 -2.84 -26.58
N CYS A 156 2.95 -3.03 -27.28
CA CYS A 156 3.41 -4.37 -27.68
C CYS A 156 3.83 -5.21 -26.46
N ILE A 157 4.43 -4.57 -25.46
CA ILE A 157 4.88 -5.23 -24.22
C ILE A 157 3.67 -5.59 -23.35
N GLN A 158 2.70 -4.68 -23.21
CA GLN A 158 1.45 -4.95 -22.50
C GLN A 158 0.65 -6.09 -23.16
N TYR A 159 0.62 -6.16 -24.49
CA TYR A 159 0.03 -7.30 -25.20
C TYR A 159 0.73 -8.62 -24.86
N ALA A 160 2.07 -8.64 -24.84
CA ALA A 160 2.83 -9.85 -24.51
C ALA A 160 2.55 -10.33 -23.08
N ILE A 161 2.41 -9.39 -22.12
CA ILE A 161 2.13 -9.70 -20.71
C ILE A 161 0.68 -10.16 -20.51
N GLN A 162 -0.30 -9.45 -21.07
CA GLN A 162 -1.72 -9.64 -20.74
C GLN A 162 -2.45 -10.61 -21.67
N VAL A 163 -1.92 -10.85 -22.88
CA VAL A 163 -2.54 -11.73 -23.88
C VAL A 163 -1.65 -12.93 -24.17
N THR A 164 -0.44 -12.71 -24.71
CA THR A 164 0.40 -13.83 -25.15
C THR A 164 0.84 -14.72 -23.99
N TRP A 165 1.17 -14.14 -22.83
CA TRP A 165 1.57 -14.91 -21.65
C TRP A 165 0.42 -15.76 -21.12
N GLU A 166 -0.77 -15.17 -20.96
CA GLU A 166 -1.99 -15.86 -20.47
C GLU A 166 -2.37 -17.04 -21.38
N GLU A 167 -2.24 -16.89 -22.70
CA GLU A 167 -2.48 -17.98 -23.66
C GLU A 167 -1.54 -19.20 -23.45
N HIS A 168 -0.30 -18.95 -23.01
CA HIS A 168 0.72 -20.00 -22.81
C HIS A 168 0.80 -20.49 -21.36
N ASN A 169 0.46 -19.64 -20.39
CA ASN A 169 0.56 -19.90 -18.96
C ASN A 169 -0.71 -19.38 -18.26
N PRO A 170 -1.85 -20.08 -18.43
CA PRO A 170 -3.14 -19.63 -17.91
C PRO A 170 -3.10 -19.43 -16.39
N ASP A 171 -3.82 -18.42 -15.91
CA ASP A 171 -3.95 -18.08 -14.49
C ASP A 171 -2.61 -17.72 -13.80
N THR A 172 -1.60 -17.27 -14.56
CA THR A 172 -0.30 -16.87 -14.02
C THR A 172 0.16 -15.51 -14.53
N TYR A 173 0.92 -14.78 -13.72
CA TYR A 173 1.56 -13.53 -14.13
C TYR A 173 3.07 -13.73 -14.32
N PRO A 174 3.71 -13.13 -15.34
CA PRO A 174 5.12 -13.32 -15.59
C PRO A 174 6.00 -12.71 -14.49
N ASP A 175 6.89 -13.51 -13.92
CA ASP A 175 7.90 -13.06 -12.95
C ASP A 175 9.25 -12.80 -13.64
N VAL A 176 9.50 -11.55 -14.02
CA VAL A 176 10.72 -11.13 -14.73
C VAL A 176 11.99 -11.17 -13.88
N ARG A 177 11.89 -11.48 -12.58
CA ARG A 177 13.07 -11.80 -11.75
C ARG A 177 13.76 -13.07 -12.25
N PHE A 178 13.03 -13.94 -12.96
CA PHE A 178 13.61 -15.08 -13.67
C PHE A 178 14.09 -14.64 -15.07
N PRO A 179 15.40 -14.78 -15.37
CA PRO A 179 15.96 -14.31 -16.65
C PRO A 179 15.29 -14.91 -17.89
N ASP A 180 14.83 -16.16 -17.80
CA ASP A 180 14.16 -16.86 -18.91
C ASP A 180 12.77 -16.27 -19.21
N VAL A 181 12.04 -15.85 -18.17
CA VAL A 181 10.73 -15.19 -18.31
C VAL A 181 10.89 -13.82 -18.96
N LEU A 182 11.86 -13.03 -18.50
CA LEU A 182 12.17 -11.73 -19.10
C LEU A 182 12.57 -11.87 -20.57
N GLU A 183 13.41 -12.85 -20.90
CA GLU A 183 13.83 -13.10 -22.27
C GLU A 183 12.67 -13.58 -23.16
N TRP A 184 11.76 -14.39 -22.62
CA TRP A 184 10.54 -14.81 -23.31
C TRP A 184 9.66 -13.61 -23.64
N LEU A 185 9.36 -12.77 -22.65
CA LEU A 185 8.54 -11.57 -22.82
C LEU A 185 9.16 -10.59 -23.82
N TYR A 186 10.49 -10.42 -23.78
CA TYR A 186 11.20 -9.59 -24.73
C TYR A 186 11.03 -10.08 -26.17
N LYS A 187 11.15 -11.39 -26.41
CA LYS A 187 10.94 -11.99 -27.73
C LYS A 187 9.50 -11.85 -28.22
N ALA A 188 8.52 -12.14 -27.36
CA ALA A 188 7.10 -11.99 -27.68
C ALA A 188 6.75 -10.53 -28.03
N SER A 189 7.27 -9.58 -27.25
CA SER A 189 7.08 -8.14 -27.50
C SER A 189 7.70 -7.69 -28.82
N LEU A 190 8.91 -8.18 -29.14
CA LEU A 190 9.59 -7.90 -30.41
C LEU A 190 8.83 -8.45 -31.61
N GLU A 191 8.29 -9.66 -31.50
CA GLU A 191 7.51 -10.29 -32.57
C GLU A 191 6.24 -9.48 -32.88
N ARG A 192 5.51 -9.07 -31.83
CA ARG A 192 4.36 -8.19 -31.97
C ARG A 192 4.76 -6.85 -32.61
N ALA A 193 5.79 -6.19 -32.09
CA ALA A 193 6.26 -4.91 -32.61
C ALA A 193 6.65 -4.99 -34.09
N LYS A 194 7.36 -6.06 -34.49
CA LYS A 194 7.74 -6.32 -35.88
C LYS A 194 6.54 -6.50 -36.80
N SER A 195 5.47 -7.15 -36.33
CA SER A 195 4.25 -7.34 -37.13
C SER A 195 3.50 -6.03 -37.43
N PHE A 196 3.71 -4.98 -36.62
CA PHE A 196 3.12 -3.65 -36.79
C PHE A 196 4.12 -2.57 -37.22
N GLY A 197 5.38 -2.92 -37.45
CA GLY A 197 6.43 -1.97 -37.84
C GLY A 197 6.78 -0.95 -36.75
N ILE A 198 6.72 -1.37 -35.48
CA ILE A 198 7.05 -0.54 -34.31
C ILE A 198 8.49 -0.84 -33.87
N ASP A 199 9.27 0.22 -33.70
CA ASP A 199 10.62 0.16 -33.15
C ASP A 199 10.64 0.57 -31.66
N GLY A 200 11.77 0.36 -30.98
CA GLY A 200 12.00 0.84 -29.62
C GLY A 200 11.71 -0.16 -28.49
N VAL A 201 11.29 -1.38 -28.81
CA VAL A 201 11.24 -2.47 -27.82
C VAL A 201 12.68 -2.85 -27.43
N THR A 202 13.03 -2.62 -26.16
CA THR A 202 14.32 -3.02 -25.60
C THR A 202 14.12 -3.92 -24.39
N ARG A 203 15.10 -4.77 -24.08
CA ARG A 203 15.02 -5.65 -22.91
C ARG A 203 14.83 -4.88 -21.59
N ASN A 204 15.46 -3.70 -21.48
CA ASN A 204 15.29 -2.83 -20.31
C ASN A 204 13.87 -2.25 -20.23
N LEU A 205 13.29 -1.84 -21.35
CA LEU A 205 11.90 -1.35 -21.37
C LEU A 205 10.92 -2.45 -20.96
N VAL A 206 11.13 -3.68 -21.45
CA VAL A 206 10.33 -4.85 -21.06
C VAL A 206 10.47 -5.12 -19.57
N ASP A 207 11.69 -5.12 -19.02
CA ASP A 207 11.92 -5.33 -17.60
C ASP A 207 11.20 -4.29 -16.73
N VAL A 208 11.32 -3.00 -17.07
CA VAL A 208 10.65 -1.91 -16.34
C VAL A 208 9.12 -2.06 -16.37
N ILE A 209 8.55 -2.38 -17.53
CA ILE A 209 7.09 -2.49 -17.68
C ILE A 209 6.56 -3.78 -17.04
N ALA A 210 7.21 -4.91 -17.29
CA ALA A 210 6.78 -6.22 -16.81
C ALA A 210 7.03 -6.42 -15.32
N SER A 211 8.07 -5.80 -14.76
CA SER A 211 8.26 -5.77 -13.31
C SER A 211 7.19 -4.96 -12.59
N ASN A 212 6.44 -4.11 -13.33
CA ASN A 212 5.46 -3.18 -12.78
C ASN A 212 6.02 -2.39 -11.58
N THR A 213 7.34 -2.16 -11.57
CA THR A 213 8.03 -1.62 -10.42
C THR A 213 7.71 -0.14 -10.32
N ILE A 214 6.81 0.22 -9.42
CA ILE A 214 6.64 1.62 -9.01
C ILE A 214 7.91 2.04 -8.26
N PRO A 215 8.66 3.05 -8.73
CA PRO A 215 9.81 3.57 -8.01
C PRO A 215 9.44 3.95 -6.57
N ASN A 216 10.04 3.25 -5.62
CA ASN A 216 9.90 3.52 -4.21
C ASN A 216 11.01 4.50 -3.78
N LEU A 217 10.62 5.72 -3.41
CA LEU A 217 11.54 6.74 -2.92
C LEU A 217 11.44 6.84 -1.40
N SER A 218 12.55 6.56 -0.71
CA SER A 218 12.63 6.59 0.75
C SER A 218 12.26 7.95 1.36
N THR A 219 12.54 9.04 0.64
CA THR A 219 12.15 10.40 1.02
C THR A 219 10.63 10.58 1.03
N THR A 220 9.94 10.17 -0.03
CA THR A 220 8.47 10.20 -0.11
C THR A 220 7.86 9.35 1.01
N ASN A 221 8.36 8.12 1.22
CA ASN A 221 7.86 7.26 2.29
C ASN A 221 8.06 7.88 3.68
N SER A 222 9.21 8.53 3.91
CA SER A 222 9.50 9.19 5.18
C SER A 222 8.55 10.36 5.44
N ILE A 223 8.22 11.13 4.39
CA ILE A 223 7.25 12.23 4.46
C ILE A 223 5.86 11.68 4.79
N ILE A 224 5.40 10.65 4.08
CA ILE A 224 4.08 10.05 4.30
C ILE A 224 3.99 9.40 5.69
N ALA A 225 4.98 8.60 6.09
CA ALA A 225 5.02 7.99 7.42
C ALA A 225 5.02 9.03 8.55
N SER A 226 5.79 10.12 8.40
CA SER A 226 5.78 11.25 9.34
C SER A 226 4.40 11.91 9.40
N LEU A 227 3.77 12.13 8.25
CA LEU A 227 2.44 12.72 8.18
C LEU A 227 1.37 11.83 8.84
N MET A 228 1.42 10.50 8.66
CA MET A 228 0.53 9.53 9.32
C MET A 228 0.62 9.63 10.85
N VAL A 229 1.84 9.72 11.39
CA VAL A 229 2.05 9.88 12.85
C VAL A 229 1.63 11.28 13.32
N ASN A 230 1.88 12.31 12.52
CA ASN A 230 1.51 13.67 12.88
C ASN A 230 -0.01 13.87 12.96
N VAL A 231 -0.78 13.30 12.02
CA VAL A 231 -2.25 13.41 12.07
C VAL A 231 -2.85 12.67 13.28
N LEU A 232 -2.20 11.62 13.78
CA LEU A 232 -2.61 10.93 15.00
C LEU A 232 -2.46 11.82 16.25
N SER A 233 -1.43 12.67 16.27
CA SER A 233 -1.09 13.50 17.44
C SER A 233 -1.96 14.75 17.58
N GLU A 234 -2.68 15.13 16.53
CA GLU A 234 -3.51 16.35 16.46
C GLU A 234 -5.01 16.08 16.73
N GLU A 235 -5.34 14.93 17.33
CA GLU A 235 -6.72 14.54 17.68
C GLU A 235 -7.16 15.05 19.08
N PRO A 236 -8.38 15.62 19.23
CA PRO A 236 -9.35 15.93 18.18
C PRO A 236 -9.05 17.31 17.59
N VAL A 237 -9.20 17.44 16.26
CA VAL A 237 -9.45 18.67 15.46
C VAL A 237 -8.71 18.55 14.12
N LYS A 238 -9.34 17.93 13.11
CA LYS A 238 -9.15 18.32 11.70
C LYS A 238 -10.47 18.25 10.95
N LYS A 239 -10.80 19.33 10.22
CA LYS A 239 -11.87 19.39 9.22
C LYS A 239 -11.60 18.46 8.03
N ASN A 240 -10.33 18.09 7.84
CA ASN A 240 -9.83 17.39 6.67
C ASN A 240 -9.47 15.94 7.02
N ASN A 241 -9.95 15.01 6.20
CA ASN A 241 -9.73 13.56 6.33
C ASN A 241 -8.82 13.01 5.22
N PHE A 242 -8.30 13.86 4.34
CA PHE A 242 -7.41 13.46 3.25
C PHE A 242 -6.31 14.50 3.03
N TYR A 243 -5.07 14.03 2.92
CA TYR A 243 -3.88 14.83 2.64
C TYR A 243 -3.22 14.28 1.39
N PHE A 244 -2.77 15.17 0.51
CA PHE A 244 -2.06 14.80 -0.71
C PHE A 244 -0.75 15.58 -0.79
N TYR A 245 0.34 14.83 -0.91
CA TYR A 245 1.70 15.33 -1.10
C TYR A 245 2.09 15.20 -2.58
N THR A 246 2.67 16.26 -3.12
CA THR A 246 3.40 16.23 -4.39
C THR A 246 4.78 16.82 -4.21
N GLY A 247 5.80 16.11 -4.66
CA GLY A 247 7.17 16.56 -4.82
C GLY A 247 7.56 16.80 -6.28
N ASP A 248 6.64 16.54 -7.23
CA ASP A 248 6.87 16.81 -8.65
C ASP A 248 6.61 18.28 -8.97
N GLY A 249 7.60 18.93 -9.61
CA GLY A 249 7.59 20.37 -9.85
C GLY A 249 7.72 21.19 -8.56
N GLU A 250 6.59 21.69 -8.05
CA GLU A 250 6.53 22.46 -6.80
C GLU A 250 6.12 21.56 -5.63
N THR A 251 6.97 21.50 -4.61
CA THR A 251 6.67 20.71 -3.41
C THR A 251 5.50 21.31 -2.66
N SER A 252 4.40 20.57 -2.52
CA SER A 252 3.22 21.03 -1.80
C SER A 252 2.52 19.91 -1.04
N LEU A 253 1.81 20.31 0.01
CA LEU A 253 0.93 19.46 0.79
C LEU A 253 -0.46 20.09 0.79
N SER A 254 -1.43 19.41 0.19
CA SER A 254 -2.82 19.83 0.15
C SER A 254 -3.64 19.01 1.14
N ALA A 255 -4.67 19.63 1.73
CA ALA A 255 -5.56 18.96 2.69
C ALA A 255 -7.02 19.21 2.32
N PHE A 256 -7.82 18.15 2.32
CA PHE A 256 -9.20 18.14 1.85
C PHE A 256 -10.10 17.38 2.82
N SER A 257 -11.39 17.70 2.76
CA SER A 257 -12.44 16.89 3.39
C SER A 257 -13.17 16.15 2.28
N LEU A 258 -12.87 14.86 2.13
CA LEU A 258 -13.61 13.97 1.25
C LEU A 258 -14.95 13.67 1.91
N GLU A 259 -16.02 13.77 1.13
CA GLU A 259 -17.36 13.42 1.58
C GLU A 259 -17.49 11.90 1.70
N ALA A 260 -18.26 11.47 2.70
CA ALA A 260 -18.63 10.07 2.85
C ALA A 260 -19.73 9.74 1.84
N ASP A 261 -19.56 8.65 1.10
CA ASP A 261 -20.63 8.10 0.28
C ASP A 261 -21.71 7.54 1.22
N PRO A 262 -22.97 8.01 1.15
CA PRO A 262 -24.05 7.52 2.00
C PRO A 262 -24.34 6.01 1.87
N VAL A 263 -23.85 5.33 0.82
CA VAL A 263 -23.95 3.87 0.66
C VAL A 263 -22.70 3.16 1.17
N GLY A 264 -21.50 3.60 0.75
CA GLY A 264 -20.22 2.98 1.11
C GLY A 264 -19.76 3.22 2.56
N ALA A 265 -20.33 4.21 3.25
CA ALA A 265 -19.96 4.58 4.62
C ALA A 265 -20.66 3.74 5.72
N PHE A 266 -21.55 2.82 5.36
CA PHE A 266 -22.28 2.02 6.35
C PHE A 266 -21.87 0.54 6.38
N MET A 267 -21.57 -0.08 5.24
CA MET A 267 -20.97 -1.42 5.19
C MET A 267 -20.16 -1.59 3.91
N PRO A 268 -18.82 -1.77 3.98
CA PRO A 268 -18.06 -2.23 2.82
C PRO A 268 -18.55 -3.63 2.43
N GLU A 269 -18.81 -3.87 1.14
CA GLU A 269 -19.45 -5.09 0.61
C GLU A 269 -18.64 -6.39 0.81
N MET A 270 -17.46 -6.32 1.42
CA MET A 270 -16.62 -7.49 1.66
C MET A 270 -17.06 -8.23 2.92
N ASN A 271 -17.67 -9.40 2.73
CA ASN A 271 -17.77 -10.43 3.77
C ASN A 271 -16.38 -11.01 4.00
N ILE A 272 -15.69 -10.49 5.01
CA ILE A 272 -14.45 -11.04 5.58
C ILE A 272 -14.76 -12.09 6.65
#